data_AF-A0A840SEP5-F1
#
_entry.id   AF-A0A840SEP5-F1
#
_cell.length_a   1.000
_cell.length_b   1.000
_cell.length_c   1.000
_cell.angle_alpha   90.00
_cell.angle_beta   90.00
_cell.angle_gamma   90.00
#
_symmetry.space_group_name_H-M   'P 1'
#
loop_
_entity.id
_entity.type
_entity.pdbx_description
1 polymer ?
#
loop_
_entity_poly.entity_id
_entity_poly.type
_entity_poly.pdbx_seq_one_letter_code
_entity_poly.pdbx_strand_id
1 'polypeptide(L)' 'MTRDEFKVLVEVRRSFDFNLLGKTWMLNVERTSDGGTEILFGEQYSVPEHYENFTHLMADARVGNKFLREALTDIQ' A
#
# COMPACT_ATOMS: atom_id res chain seq x y z
N MET A 1 7.75 -5.36 9.11
CA MET A 1 7.62 -5.58 7.66
C MET A 1 8.45 -4.50 6.99
N THR A 2 9.46 -4.90 6.23
CA THR A 2 10.36 -3.99 5.51
C THR A 2 9.75 -3.54 4.17
N ARG A 3 10.36 -2.53 3.53
CA ARG A 3 9.95 -2.06 2.20
C ARG A 3 10.04 -3.16 1.13
N ASP A 4 11.08 -3.98 1.16
CA ASP A 4 11.29 -5.02 0.15
C ASP A 4 10.28 -6.17 0.33
N GLU A 5 10.01 -6.58 1.57
CA GLU A 5 8.94 -7.54 1.88
C GLU A 5 7.58 -7.01 1.41
N PHE A 6 7.30 -5.73 1.67
CA PHE A 6 6.07 -5.10 1.23
C PHE A 6 5.95 -5.09 -0.31
N LYS A 7 7.03 -4.75 -1.02
CA LYS A 7 7.06 -4.81 -2.48
C LYS A 7 6.73 -6.22 -3.00
N VAL A 8 7.34 -7.25 -2.42
CA VAL A 8 7.07 -8.65 -2.79
C VAL A 8 5.59 -9.01 -2.55
N LEU A 9 5.00 -8.55 -1.43
CA LEU A 9 3.58 -8.78 -1.16
C LEU A 9 2.67 -8.12 -2.20
N VAL A 10 2.95 -6.87 -2.59
CA VAL A 10 2.21 -6.15 -3.64
C VAL A 10 2.28 -6.90 -4.97
N GLU A 11 3.46 -7.37 -5.36
CA GLU A 11 3.67 -8.07 -6.63
C GLU A 11 3.02 -9.47 -6.66
N VAL A 12 3.08 -10.22 -5.56
CA VAL A 12 2.65 -11.62 -5.51
C VAL A 12 1.19 -11.76 -5.12
N ARG A 13 0.79 -11.16 -3.99
CA ARG A 13 -0.56 -11.38 -3.42
C ARG A 13 -1.61 -10.51 -4.08
N ARG A 14 -1.21 -9.30 -4.50
CA ARG A 14 -2.06 -8.30 -5.18
C ARG A 14 -3.28 -7.82 -4.38
N SER A 15 -3.71 -8.52 -3.34
CA SER A 15 -4.78 -8.09 -2.44
C SER A 15 -4.48 -8.63 -1.05
N PHE A 16 -4.31 -7.76 -0.07
CA PHE A 16 -4.05 -8.14 1.31
C PHE A 16 -4.31 -7.00 2.29
N ASP A 17 -4.61 -7.40 3.52
CA ASP A 17 -4.71 -6.50 4.66
C ASP A 17 -3.50 -6.70 5.58
N PHE A 18 -3.10 -5.64 6.28
CA PHE A 18 -2.01 -5.69 7.25
C PHE A 18 -2.19 -4.63 8.34
N ASN A 19 -1.58 -4.88 9.50
CA ASN A 19 -1.59 -3.94 10.61
C ASN A 19 -0.36 -3.03 10.57
N LEU A 20 -0.58 -1.72 10.65
CA LEU A 20 0.48 -0.72 10.70
C LEU A 20 0.04 0.45 11.59
N LEU A 21 0.89 0.80 12.58
CA LEU A 21 0.64 1.86 13.56
C LEU A 21 -0.71 1.69 14.32
N GLY A 22 -1.06 0.45 14.68
CA GLY A 22 -2.27 0.13 15.44
C GLY A 22 -3.57 0.19 14.65
N LYS A 23 -3.49 0.32 13.31
CA LYS A 23 -4.64 0.33 12.40
C LYS A 23 -4.50 -0.77 11.34
N THR A 24 -5.63 -1.27 10.86
CA THR A 24 -5.67 -2.18 9.72
C THR A 24 -5.68 -1.36 8.43
N TRP A 25 -4.79 -1.69 7.51
CA TRP A 25 -4.69 -1.11 6.17
C TRP A 25 -4.96 -2.19 5.14
N MET A 26 -5.67 -1.81 4.08
CA MET A 26 -5.94 -2.66 2.94
C MET A 26 -5.16 -2.19 1.72
N LEU A 27 -4.71 -3.14 0.91
CA LEU A 27 -4.12 -2.89 -0.39
C LEU A 27 -4.73 -3.84 -1.43
N ASN A 28 -5.14 -3.29 -2.57
CA ASN A 28 -5.59 -4.07 -3.73
C ASN A 28 -4.92 -3.58 -5.01
N VAL A 29 -4.52 -4.50 -5.89
CA VAL A 29 -3.79 -4.25 -7.13
C VAL A 29 -4.65 -4.73 -8.30
N GLU A 30 -5.30 -3.79 -8.95
CA GLU A 30 -6.22 -4.01 -10.05
C GLU A 30 -5.53 -3.86 -11.40
N ARG A 31 -6.02 -4.57 -12.41
CA ARG A 31 -5.61 -4.31 -13.80
C ARG A 31 -6.60 -3.36 -14.43
N THR A 32 -6.09 -2.29 -15.02
CA THR A 32 -6.91 -1.32 -15.74
C THR A 32 -7.23 -1.84 -17.15
N SER A 33 -8.28 -1.32 -17.76
CA SER A 33 -8.78 -1.80 -19.07
C SER A 33 -7.79 -1.56 -20.22
N ASP A 34 -6.83 -0.65 -20.05
CA ASP A 34 -5.75 -0.34 -20.99
C ASP A 34 -4.50 -1.23 -20.79
N GLY A 35 -4.56 -2.21 -19.88
CA GLY A 35 -3.45 -3.11 -19.59
C GLY A 35 -2.46 -2.58 -18.54
N GLY A 36 -2.73 -1.42 -17.96
CA GLY A 36 -2.01 -0.91 -16.79
C GLY A 36 -2.34 -1.65 -15.49
N THR A 37 -1.77 -1.14 -14.40
CA THR A 37 -2.03 -1.61 -13.04
C THR A 37 -2.37 -0.41 -12.18
N GLU A 38 -3.34 -0.55 -11.28
CA GLU A 38 -3.69 0.46 -10.30
C GLU A 38 -3.64 -0.17 -8.90
N ILE A 39 -3.19 0.60 -7.92
CA ILE A 39 -3.14 0.20 -6.52
C ILE A 39 -4.15 1.02 -5.73
N LEU A 40 -5.11 0.36 -5.13
CA LEU A 40 -5.99 0.90 -4.11
C LEU A 40 -5.34 0.68 -2.74
N PHE A 41 -5.16 1.74 -1.97
CA PHE A 41 -4.60 1.67 -0.64
C PHE A 41 -5.33 2.58 0.33
N GLY A 42 -5.67 2.07 1.52
CA GLY A 42 -6.37 2.86 2.53
C GLY A 42 -6.55 2.13 3.85
N GLU A 43 -6.95 2.89 4.87
CA GLU A 43 -7.33 2.33 6.16
C GLU A 43 -8.63 1.52 6.01
N GLN A 44 -8.73 0.39 6.70
CA GLN A 44 -9.93 -0.44 6.72
C GLN A 44 -11.14 0.42 7.14
N TYR A 45 -12.25 0.31 6.40
CA TYR A 45 -13.46 1.13 6.54
C TYR A 45 -13.35 2.61 6.12
N SER A 46 -12.25 3.02 5.50
CA SER A 46 -12.12 4.33 4.85
C SER A 46 -12.23 4.21 3.33
N VAL A 47 -12.40 5.34 2.64
CA VAL A 47 -12.31 5.37 1.17
C VAL A 47 -10.85 5.19 0.78
N PRO A 48 -10.48 4.14 0.04
CA PRO A 48 -9.09 3.95 -0.40
C PRO A 48 -8.71 4.99 -1.45
N GLU A 49 -7.43 5.34 -1.46
CA GLU A 49 -6.82 6.19 -2.48
C GLU A 49 -6.27 5.33 -3.62
N HIS A 50 -6.24 5.90 -4.82
CA HIS A 50 -5.75 5.25 -6.04
C HIS A 50 -4.33 5.70 -6.35
N TYR A 51 -3.47 4.75 -6.68
CA TYR A 51 -2.09 4.98 -7.06
C TYR A 51 -1.76 4.22 -8.34
N GLU A 52 -1.16 4.91 -9.30
CA GLU A 52 -0.85 4.36 -10.64
C GLU A 52 0.15 3.19 -10.62
N ASN A 53 0.97 3.09 -9.58
CA ASN A 53 1.97 2.05 -9.43
C ASN A 53 2.59 2.09 -8.04
N PHE A 54 3.46 1.11 -7.76
CA PHE A 54 4.18 1.01 -6.49
C PHE A 54 5.04 2.24 -6.19
N THR A 55 5.67 2.86 -7.19
CA THR A 55 6.50 4.06 -6.98
C THR A 55 5.66 5.24 -6.50
N HIS A 56 4.50 5.46 -7.14
CA HIS A 56 3.55 6.51 -6.76
C HIS A 56 3.00 6.27 -5.34
N LEU A 57 2.60 5.02 -5.03
CA LEU A 57 2.20 4.62 -3.68
C LEU A 57 3.27 4.99 -2.63
N MET A 58 4.53 4.63 -2.86
CA MET A 58 5.59 4.88 -1.88
C MET A 58 5.99 6.37 -1.75
N ALA A 59 5.70 7.18 -2.77
CA ALA A 59 5.95 8.62 -2.77
C ALA A 59 4.90 9.38 -1.94
N ASP A 60 3.62 9.03 -2.10
CA ASP A 60 2.53 9.88 -1.61
C ASP A 60 1.70 9.25 -0.50
N ALA A 61 1.61 7.92 -0.41
CA ALA A 61 0.75 7.26 0.55
C ALA A 61 1.16 7.61 1.99
N ARG A 62 0.15 7.94 2.80
CA ARG A 62 0.31 8.29 4.22
C ARG A 62 -0.41 7.31 5.11
N VAL A 63 0.21 7.06 6.26
CA VAL A 63 -0.36 6.26 7.34
C VAL A 63 -0.37 7.10 8.61
N GLY A 64 -1.50 7.77 8.85
CA GLY A 64 -1.58 8.84 9.84
C GLY A 64 -0.70 10.04 9.44
N ASN A 65 0.24 10.43 10.30
CA ASN A 65 1.11 11.60 10.09
C ASN A 65 2.45 11.29 9.41
N LYS A 66 2.67 10.04 8.97
CA LYS A 66 3.92 9.59 8.34
C LYS A 66 3.67 9.11 6.91
N PHE A 67 4.71 9.17 6.07
CA PHE A 67 4.65 8.46 4.79
C PHE A 67 4.74 6.96 5.01
N LEU A 68 4.08 6.17 4.15
CA LEU A 68 4.11 4.71 4.19
C LEU A 68 5.55 4.17 4.18
N ARG A 69 6.42 4.77 3.35
CA ARG A 69 7.85 4.40 3.27
C ARG A 69 8.59 4.53 4.60
N GLU A 70 8.23 5.51 5.43
CA GLU A 70 8.86 5.76 6.73
C GLU A 70 8.29 4.79 7.78
N ALA A 71 6.98 4.54 7.74
CA ALA A 71 6.33 3.62 8.67
C ALA A 71 6.77 2.16 8.46
N LEU A 72 7.09 1.76 7.22
CA LEU A 72 7.64 0.43 6.93
C LEU A 72 9.09 0.26 7.42
N THR A 73 9.88 1.32 7.55
CA THR A 73 11.25 1.25 8.09
C THR A 73 11.29 1.22 9.61
N ASP A 74 10.28 1.78 10.29
CA ASP A 74 10.19 1.82 11.76
C ASP A 74 9.80 0.46 12.39
N ILE A 75 9.38 -0.53 11.59
CA ILE A 75 9.12 -1.90 12.07
C ILE A 75 10.42 -2.70 11.97
N GLN A 76 11.40 -2.37 12.83
CA GLN A 76 12.58 -3.20 13.09
C GLN A 76 12.50 -3.87 14.46
#